data_AF-Q893S6-F1
#
_entry.id   AF-Q893S6-F1
#
_cell.length_a   1.000
_cell.length_b   1.000
_cell.length_c   1.000
_cell.angle_alpha   90.00
_cell.angle_beta   90.00
_cell.angle_gamma   90.00
#
_symmetry.space_group_name_H-M   'P 1'
#
loop_
_entity.id
_entity.type
_entity.pdbx_description
1 polymer ?
#
loop_
_entity_poly.entity_id
_entity_poly.type
_entity_poly.pdbx_seq_one_letter_code
_entity_poly.pdbx_strand_id
1 'polypeptide(L)'
;MECLGNGAFDFLPKPSGSISLDIDKVKDDLITKINLAHKKCEIVCSREDIKKDPRKIKLVKSTLNNKKIEAVVIGASTGGPKALYEVITKLPKNLGVPIFVVQHMPPTFTKAFADRLNNNSNLKVVEAAEGEIIEENVVYIAQGGYHMEINNSKISLNKEETLWGVRPAVDKLFFSAAKTYKDKLLSIVLTGMGKDGAQGTVEVKKNGGITISEDESTCTIYGMPKSTFDTGKVDMVLPIHEISDAIIKIVEGRGNGYGFRKI
;
A
#
# COMPACT_ATOMS: atom_id res chain seq x y z
N MET A 1 -13.72 -3.02 -11.85
CA MET A 1 -13.54 -3.10 -10.38
C MET A 1 -14.42 -4.16 -9.72
N GLU A 2 -15.66 -4.34 -10.18
CA GLU A 2 -16.60 -5.33 -9.62
C GLU A 2 -16.02 -6.76 -9.56
N CYS A 3 -15.43 -7.26 -10.65
CA CYS A 3 -14.85 -8.61 -10.67
C CYS A 3 -13.75 -8.83 -9.62
N LEU A 4 -12.87 -7.84 -9.36
CA LEU A 4 -11.85 -7.92 -8.31
C LEU A 4 -12.48 -7.99 -6.91
N GLY A 5 -13.64 -7.33 -6.72
CA GLY A 5 -14.43 -7.47 -5.49
C GLY A 5 -15.04 -8.86 -5.33
N ASN A 6 -15.49 -9.46 -6.45
CA ASN A 6 -16.18 -10.75 -6.49
C ASN A 6 -15.24 -11.96 -6.64
N GLY A 7 -13.93 -11.78 -6.53
CA GLY A 7 -12.95 -12.89 -6.45
C GLY A 7 -11.95 -13.00 -7.61
N ALA A 8 -11.98 -12.10 -8.60
CA ALA A 8 -10.93 -12.07 -9.62
C ALA A 8 -9.56 -11.81 -8.97
N PHE A 9 -8.54 -12.54 -9.44
CA PHE A 9 -7.20 -12.50 -8.87
C PHE A 9 -6.45 -11.20 -9.19
N ASP A 10 -6.46 -10.81 -10.47
CA ASP A 10 -5.83 -9.59 -10.98
C ASP A 10 -6.46 -9.21 -12.34
N PHE A 11 -5.94 -8.18 -13.00
CA PHE A 11 -6.40 -7.71 -14.31
C PHE A 11 -5.24 -7.30 -15.22
N LEU A 12 -5.52 -7.23 -16.52
CA LEU A 12 -4.58 -6.79 -17.56
C LEU A 12 -5.30 -5.92 -18.60
N PRO A 13 -4.72 -4.78 -19.01
CA PRO A 13 -5.21 -4.05 -20.17
C PRO A 13 -4.87 -4.81 -21.47
N LYS A 14 -5.62 -4.52 -22.54
CA LYS A 14 -5.24 -4.97 -23.88
C LYS A 14 -3.98 -4.21 -24.36
N PRO A 15 -3.10 -4.84 -25.17
CA PRO A 15 -2.01 -4.14 -25.84
C PRO A 15 -2.50 -2.96 -26.68
N SER A 16 -1.61 -2.01 -26.93
CA SER A 16 -1.92 -0.76 -27.63
C SER A 16 -2.12 -0.99 -29.13
N GLY A 17 -3.37 -0.90 -29.61
CA GLY A 17 -3.71 -0.69 -31.03
C GLY A 17 -3.17 -1.71 -32.06
N SER A 18 -3.29 -1.38 -33.35
CA SER A 18 -2.96 -2.26 -34.50
C SER A 18 -1.47 -2.48 -34.76
N ILE A 19 -0.59 -1.70 -34.11
CA ILE A 19 0.87 -1.86 -34.13
C ILE A 19 1.35 -1.79 -32.67
N SER A 20 1.20 -2.90 -31.93
CA SER A 20 1.49 -2.96 -30.49
C SER A 20 2.99 -3.05 -30.21
N LEU A 21 3.63 -1.89 -30.00
CA LEU A 21 5.02 -1.78 -29.51
C LEU A 21 5.18 -2.25 -28.05
N ASP A 22 4.07 -2.50 -27.35
CA ASP A 22 4.01 -2.93 -25.95
C ASP A 22 3.62 -4.40 -25.79
N ILE A 23 3.46 -5.15 -26.89
CA ILE A 23 2.95 -6.53 -26.84
C ILE A 23 3.82 -7.47 -26.00
N ASP A 24 5.15 -7.31 -26.07
CA ASP A 24 6.08 -8.11 -25.28
C ASP A 24 5.95 -7.81 -23.79
N LYS A 25 5.74 -6.54 -23.41
CA LYS A 25 5.52 -6.15 -22.02
C LYS A 25 4.21 -6.73 -21.48
N VAL A 26 3.14 -6.68 -22.27
CA VAL A 26 1.84 -7.25 -21.88
C VAL A 26 1.92 -8.78 -21.79
N LYS A 27 2.65 -9.43 -22.70
CA LYS A 27 2.93 -10.87 -22.66
C LYS A 27 3.66 -11.25 -21.37
N ASP A 28 4.71 -10.52 -21.01
CA ASP A 28 5.49 -10.81 -19.80
C ASP A 28 4.66 -10.60 -18.53
N ASP A 29 3.86 -9.52 -18.46
CA ASP A 29 2.94 -9.28 -17.34
C ASP A 29 1.85 -10.37 -17.26
N LEU A 30 1.34 -10.83 -18.41
CA LEU A 30 0.37 -11.93 -18.48
C LEU A 30 0.94 -13.25 -17.97
N ILE A 31 2.10 -13.68 -18.49
CA ILE A 31 2.75 -14.92 -18.07
C ILE A 31 3.02 -14.88 -16.56
N THR A 32 3.50 -13.73 -16.08
CA THR A 32 3.77 -13.51 -14.66
C THR A 32 2.50 -13.67 -13.82
N LYS A 33 1.42 -12.98 -14.17
CA LYS A 33 0.14 -13.06 -13.45
C LYS A 33 -0.48 -14.44 -13.47
N ILE A 34 -0.40 -15.18 -14.58
CA ILE A 34 -0.86 -16.57 -14.68
C ILE A 34 -0.08 -17.47 -13.71
N ASN A 35 1.24 -17.40 -13.74
CA ASN A 35 2.10 -18.22 -12.85
C ASN A 35 1.82 -17.94 -11.37
N LEU A 36 1.57 -16.68 -11.03
CA LEU A 36 1.21 -16.27 -9.67
C LEU A 36 -0.17 -16.79 -9.25
N ALA A 37 -1.17 -16.68 -10.13
CA ALA A 37 -2.50 -17.22 -9.87
C ALA A 37 -2.45 -18.75 -9.67
N HIS A 38 -1.66 -19.45 -10.47
CA HIS A 38 -1.47 -20.90 -10.38
C HIS A 38 -0.85 -21.31 -9.03
N LYS A 39 0.27 -20.69 -8.63
CA LYS A 39 0.91 -20.95 -7.32
C LYS A 39 -0.04 -20.73 -6.15
N LYS A 40 -0.90 -19.71 -6.22
CA LYS A 40 -1.91 -19.47 -5.17
C LYS A 40 -2.97 -20.58 -5.15
N CYS A 41 -3.47 -21.02 -6.30
CA CYS A 41 -4.43 -22.12 -6.37
C CYS A 41 -3.88 -23.42 -5.77
N GLU A 42 -2.60 -23.75 -5.97
CA GLU A 42 -1.98 -24.92 -5.35
C GLU A 42 -2.00 -24.87 -3.80
N ILE A 43 -1.84 -23.67 -3.24
CA ILE A 43 -1.87 -23.44 -1.79
C ILE A 43 -3.31 -23.47 -1.24
N VAL A 44 -4.30 -23.01 -2.01
CA VAL A 44 -5.72 -22.99 -1.59
C VAL A 44 -6.34 -24.39 -1.69
N CYS A 45 -5.99 -25.19 -2.70
CA CYS A 45 -6.47 -26.57 -2.85
C CYS A 45 -5.85 -27.56 -1.83
N SER A 46 -4.83 -27.16 -1.07
CA SER A 46 -4.16 -28.00 -0.06
C SER A 46 -4.45 -27.57 1.39
N ARG A 47 -5.27 -26.54 1.60
CA ARG A 47 -5.59 -26.01 2.93
C ARG A 47 -7.09 -25.78 3.10
N GLU A 48 -7.83 -26.88 3.19
CA GLU A 48 -9.04 -26.90 4.02
C GLU A 48 -8.58 -26.94 5.49
N ASP A 49 -9.19 -26.11 6.34
CA ASP A 49 -8.90 -25.93 7.77
C ASP A 49 -7.69 -25.06 8.17
N ILE A 50 -7.85 -23.74 8.13
CA ILE A 50 -7.16 -22.85 9.08
C ILE A 50 -8.18 -22.36 10.10
N LYS A 51 -8.27 -23.08 11.23
CA LYS A 51 -8.84 -22.55 12.48
C LYS A 51 -8.12 -21.24 12.82
N LYS A 52 -8.88 -20.19 13.16
CA LYS A 52 -8.37 -18.90 13.64
C LYS A 52 -7.55 -19.10 14.91
N ASP A 53 -6.24 -19.27 14.77
CA ASP A 53 -5.28 -19.10 15.85
C ASP A 53 -4.92 -17.61 15.91
N PRO A 54 -5.14 -16.90 17.05
CA PRO A 54 -4.71 -15.52 17.23
C PRO A 54 -3.17 -15.47 17.23
N ARG A 55 -2.58 -15.44 16.04
CA ARG A 55 -1.13 -15.37 15.85
C ARG A 55 -0.65 -13.97 16.23
N LYS A 56 0.14 -13.94 17.31
CA LYS A 56 0.77 -12.78 17.95
C LYS A 56 1.44 -11.83 16.96
N ILE A 57 1.23 -10.52 17.17
CA ILE A 57 1.96 -9.42 16.52
C ILE A 57 3.47 -9.62 16.70
N LYS A 58 4.22 -9.71 15.59
CA LYS A 58 5.69 -9.78 15.62
C LYS A 58 6.27 -8.37 15.55
N LEU A 59 6.61 -7.81 16.71
CA LEU A 59 7.32 -6.54 16.83
C LEU A 59 8.83 -6.77 16.64
N VAL A 60 9.44 -6.13 15.65
CA VAL A 60 10.87 -6.34 15.34
C VAL A 60 11.77 -5.42 16.16
N LYS A 61 11.32 -4.19 16.53
CA LYS A 61 12.02 -3.30 17.49
C LYS A 61 11.04 -2.38 18.25
N SER A 62 11.20 -2.28 19.58
CA SER A 62 10.24 -1.62 20.50
C SER A 62 10.70 -0.24 21.00
N THR A 63 10.76 0.75 20.12
CA THR A 63 10.92 2.15 20.56
C THR A 63 9.99 3.05 19.75
N LEU A 64 8.69 2.76 19.80
CA LEU A 64 7.66 3.70 19.35
C LEU A 64 7.61 4.83 20.39
N ASN A 65 8.48 5.83 20.24
CA ASN A 65 8.31 7.09 20.97
C ASN A 65 6.92 7.64 20.63
N ASN A 66 6.27 8.28 21.60
CA ASN A 66 4.90 8.81 21.50
C ASN A 66 4.82 10.03 20.55
N LYS A 67 5.25 9.83 19.30
CA LYS A 67 5.34 10.86 18.27
C LYS A 67 3.99 11.00 17.59
N LYS A 68 3.53 12.24 17.45
CA LYS A 68 2.33 12.56 16.69
C LYS A 68 2.59 12.27 15.21
N ILE A 69 1.83 11.36 14.62
CA ILE A 69 1.83 11.14 13.17
C ILE A 69 1.06 12.28 12.49
N GLU A 70 1.60 12.75 11.37
CA GLU A 70 1.03 13.83 10.56
C GLU A 70 0.64 13.36 9.14
N ALA A 71 1.06 12.15 8.73
CA ALA A 71 0.63 11.55 7.46
C ALA A 71 0.82 10.03 7.44
N VAL A 72 0.04 9.35 6.59
CA VAL A 72 0.18 7.92 6.29
C VAL A 72 0.45 7.74 4.79
N VAL A 73 1.42 6.90 4.43
CA VAL A 73 1.66 6.46 3.05
C VAL A 73 1.47 4.96 2.93
N ILE A 74 0.77 4.52 1.89
CA ILE A 74 0.45 3.11 1.64
C ILE A 74 0.85 2.72 0.22
N GLY A 75 1.59 1.61 0.08
CA GLY A 75 1.96 1.03 -1.20
C GLY A 75 1.36 -0.36 -1.40
N ALA A 76 0.77 -0.64 -2.56
CA ALA A 76 0.20 -1.94 -2.89
C ALA A 76 0.25 -2.25 -4.41
N SER A 77 0.13 -3.53 -4.76
CA SER A 77 0.12 -3.98 -6.16
C SER A 77 -0.91 -5.12 -6.36
N THR A 78 -0.54 -6.29 -6.87
CA THR A 78 -1.44 -7.44 -7.01
C THR A 78 -2.10 -7.84 -5.68
N GLY A 79 -3.44 -7.96 -5.68
CA GLY A 79 -4.28 -8.14 -4.49
C GLY A 79 -4.50 -6.87 -3.66
N GLY A 80 -3.80 -5.78 -4.00
CA GLY A 80 -3.86 -4.50 -3.33
C GLY A 80 -5.24 -3.85 -3.32
N PRO A 81 -6.07 -3.90 -4.39
CA PRO A 81 -7.41 -3.33 -4.34
C PRO A 81 -8.30 -3.94 -3.24
N LYS A 82 -8.17 -5.24 -2.97
CA LYS A 82 -8.89 -5.91 -1.87
C LYS A 82 -8.31 -5.53 -0.51
N ALA A 83 -6.99 -5.51 -0.39
CA ALA A 83 -6.29 -5.14 0.84
C ALA A 83 -6.57 -3.69 1.25
N LEU A 84 -6.49 -2.75 0.31
CA LEU A 84 -6.81 -1.35 0.50
C LEU A 84 -8.28 -1.12 0.83
N TYR A 85 -9.20 -1.87 0.22
CA TYR A 85 -10.61 -1.80 0.61
C TYR A 85 -10.80 -2.22 2.07
N GLU A 86 -10.19 -3.33 2.50
CA GLU A 86 -10.26 -3.80 3.90
C GLU A 86 -9.70 -2.79 4.90
N VAL A 87 -8.60 -2.10 4.54
CA VAL A 87 -7.96 -1.11 5.42
C VAL A 87 -8.74 0.21 5.43
N ILE A 88 -8.98 0.82 4.27
CA ILE A 88 -9.47 2.20 4.16
C ILE A 88 -10.93 2.32 4.62
N THR A 89 -11.79 1.36 4.28
CA THR A 89 -13.22 1.42 4.62
C THR A 89 -13.49 1.32 6.12
N LYS A 90 -12.54 0.77 6.88
CA LYS A 90 -12.61 0.65 8.34
C LYS A 90 -12.05 1.85 9.09
N LEU A 91 -11.43 2.80 8.40
CA LEU A 91 -10.91 4.01 9.04
C LEU A 91 -12.05 4.95 9.44
N PRO A 92 -11.93 5.63 10.60
CA PRO A 92 -12.93 6.60 11.05
C PRO A 92 -12.87 7.88 10.22
N LYS A 93 -13.99 8.62 10.18
CA LYS A 93 -14.10 9.91 9.47
C LYS A 93 -13.10 10.98 9.96
N ASN A 94 -12.74 10.93 11.24
CA ASN A 94 -11.91 11.92 11.91
C ASN A 94 -10.57 11.32 12.34
N LEU A 95 -9.82 10.77 11.39
CA LEU A 95 -8.49 10.21 11.66
C LEU A 95 -7.45 11.31 12.00
N GLY A 96 -7.64 12.53 11.50
CA GLY A 96 -6.80 13.70 11.80
C GLY A 96 -5.51 13.80 10.99
N VAL A 97 -5.34 12.98 9.95
CA VAL A 97 -4.19 13.01 9.05
C VAL A 97 -4.58 12.70 7.60
N PRO A 98 -3.85 13.20 6.58
CA PRO A 98 -3.97 12.73 5.21
C PRO A 98 -3.40 11.32 5.02
N ILE A 99 -3.94 10.60 4.04
CA ILE A 99 -3.44 9.29 3.61
C ILE A 99 -3.12 9.35 2.12
N PHE A 100 -1.94 8.87 1.75
CA PHE A 100 -1.48 8.81 0.36
C PHE A 100 -1.29 7.37 -0.06
N VAL A 101 -1.88 6.98 -1.18
CA VAL A 101 -1.90 5.58 -1.62
C VAL A 101 -1.34 5.48 -3.02
N VAL A 102 -0.29 4.68 -3.18
CA VAL A 102 0.14 4.19 -4.49
C VAL A 102 -0.33 2.75 -4.63
N GLN A 103 -1.23 2.54 -5.59
CA GLN A 103 -1.63 1.24 -6.04
C GLN A 103 -1.14 1.10 -7.49
N HIS A 104 -0.37 0.05 -7.80
CA HIS A 104 0.04 -0.21 -9.19
C HIS A 104 -1.18 -0.57 -10.03
N MET A 105 -1.72 0.42 -10.73
CA MET A 105 -2.88 0.31 -11.60
C MET A 105 -2.69 1.19 -12.83
N PRO A 106 -3.15 0.77 -14.02
CA PRO A 106 -3.14 1.60 -15.22
C PRO A 106 -4.01 2.85 -15.06
N PRO A 107 -3.75 3.91 -15.87
CA PRO A 107 -4.45 5.21 -15.80
C PRO A 107 -5.99 5.10 -15.85
N THR A 108 -6.51 4.13 -16.59
CA THR A 108 -7.95 3.97 -16.79
C THR A 108 -8.71 3.43 -15.56
N PHE A 109 -8.01 2.91 -14.55
CA PHE A 109 -8.64 2.24 -13.42
C PHE A 109 -8.54 2.99 -12.09
N THR A 110 -7.58 3.91 -11.94
CA THR A 110 -7.31 4.58 -10.65
C THR A 110 -8.47 5.45 -10.20
N LYS A 111 -9.10 6.21 -11.10
CA LYS A 111 -10.30 7.00 -10.81
C LYS A 111 -11.48 6.13 -10.33
N ALA A 112 -11.81 5.07 -11.08
CA ALA A 112 -12.90 4.17 -10.72
C ALA A 112 -12.64 3.45 -9.37
N PHE A 113 -11.37 3.21 -9.03
CA PHE A 113 -11.00 2.64 -7.75
C PHE A 113 -11.17 3.65 -6.60
N ALA A 114 -10.72 4.89 -6.78
CA ALA A 114 -10.93 5.96 -5.81
C ALA A 114 -12.41 6.20 -5.54
N ASP A 115 -13.24 6.26 -6.59
CA ASP A 115 -14.69 6.45 -6.45
C ASP A 115 -15.36 5.28 -5.71
N ARG A 116 -14.94 4.04 -5.99
CA ARG A 116 -15.42 2.87 -5.25
C ARG A 116 -15.06 2.95 -3.76
N LEU A 117 -13.83 3.30 -3.43
CA LEU A 117 -13.41 3.46 -2.03
C LEU A 117 -14.19 4.58 -1.35
N ASN A 118 -14.36 5.73 -2.01
CA ASN A 118 -15.11 6.87 -1.50
C ASN A 118 -16.55 6.49 -1.12
N ASN A 119 -17.23 5.72 -1.97
CA ASN A 119 -18.61 5.28 -1.73
C ASN A 119 -18.76 4.28 -0.57
N ASN A 120 -17.66 3.70 -0.10
CA ASN A 120 -17.65 2.65 0.93
C ASN A 120 -16.86 3.04 2.19
N SER A 121 -16.33 4.26 2.25
CA SER A 121 -15.46 4.70 3.35
C SER A 121 -16.08 5.86 4.09
N ASN A 122 -15.72 6.02 5.38
CA ASN A 122 -16.10 7.19 6.16
C ASN A 122 -15.26 8.43 5.81
N LEU A 123 -14.04 8.21 5.29
CA LEU A 123 -13.13 9.23 4.80
C LEU A 123 -13.46 9.58 3.34
N LYS A 124 -13.20 10.83 2.98
CA LYS A 124 -13.22 11.26 1.57
C LYS A 124 -12.05 10.60 0.84
N VAL A 125 -12.32 9.93 -0.27
CA VAL A 125 -11.29 9.31 -1.12
C VAL A 125 -11.35 9.94 -2.51
N VAL A 126 -10.20 10.40 -3.00
CA VAL A 126 -10.08 11.06 -4.31
C VAL A 126 -8.90 10.48 -5.10
N GLU A 127 -8.98 10.54 -6.42
CA GLU A 127 -7.78 10.43 -7.25
C GLU A 127 -7.03 11.76 -7.15
N ALA A 128 -5.74 11.68 -6.84
CA ALA A 128 -4.89 12.83 -6.59
C ALA A 128 -4.73 13.71 -7.83
N ALA A 129 -4.79 15.03 -7.67
CA ALA A 129 -4.57 16.00 -8.74
C ALA A 129 -3.27 16.81 -8.56
N GLU A 130 -2.71 17.28 -9.68
CA GLU A 130 -1.52 18.14 -9.67
C GLU A 130 -1.79 19.44 -8.91
N GLY A 131 -0.89 19.81 -8.00
CA GLY A 131 -0.96 21.05 -7.23
C GLY A 131 -2.07 21.08 -6.17
N GLU A 132 -2.76 19.97 -5.94
CA GLU A 132 -3.81 19.86 -4.94
C GLU A 132 -3.26 20.10 -3.54
N ILE A 133 -3.98 20.90 -2.74
CA ILE A 133 -3.62 21.20 -1.36
C ILE A 133 -3.98 19.98 -0.51
N ILE A 134 -3.03 19.55 0.33
CA ILE A 134 -3.22 18.40 1.20
C ILE A 134 -4.14 18.78 2.37
N GLU A 135 -5.23 18.04 2.52
CA GLU A 135 -6.21 18.18 3.58
C GLU A 135 -6.18 16.96 4.50
N GLU A 136 -6.39 17.18 5.80
CA GLU A 136 -6.60 16.08 6.76
C GLU A 136 -7.87 15.30 6.44
N ASN A 137 -7.92 14.02 6.82
CA ASN A 137 -9.08 13.14 6.61
C ASN A 137 -9.44 12.89 5.14
N VAL A 138 -8.46 13.07 4.24
CA VAL A 138 -8.58 12.74 2.82
C VAL A 138 -7.60 11.64 2.46
N VAL A 139 -8.08 10.67 1.69
CA VAL A 139 -7.27 9.62 1.08
C VAL A 139 -7.04 9.97 -0.39
N TYR A 140 -5.78 10.13 -0.76
CA TYR A 140 -5.34 10.46 -2.11
C TYR A 140 -4.79 9.21 -2.80
N ILE A 141 -5.48 8.75 -3.84
CA ILE A 141 -5.03 7.65 -4.69
C ILE A 141 -4.19 8.23 -5.83
N ALA A 142 -2.95 7.76 -5.97
CA ALA A 142 -2.07 8.18 -7.06
C ALA A 142 -2.70 7.88 -8.43
N GLN A 143 -2.68 8.88 -9.31
CA GLN A 143 -3.15 8.74 -10.68
C GLN A 143 -2.26 7.78 -11.47
N GLY A 144 -2.86 6.81 -12.16
CA GLY A 144 -2.13 5.88 -13.02
C GLY A 144 -1.39 6.63 -14.13
N GLY A 145 -0.15 6.23 -14.41
CA GLY A 145 0.67 6.88 -15.43
C GLY A 145 1.42 8.14 -14.99
N TYR A 146 1.31 8.54 -13.71
CA TYR A 146 2.10 9.59 -13.08
C TYR A 146 2.77 9.07 -11.80
N HIS A 147 3.94 9.61 -11.44
CA HIS A 147 4.46 9.46 -10.08
C HIS A 147 3.82 10.52 -9.19
N MET A 148 3.35 10.11 -8.01
CA MET A 148 2.83 11.01 -6.99
C MET A 148 3.90 11.26 -5.95
N GLU A 149 4.19 12.53 -5.70
CA GLU A 149 5.15 13.01 -4.73
C GLU A 149 4.53 14.12 -3.87
N ILE A 150 5.11 14.35 -2.69
CA ILE A 150 4.67 15.39 -1.75
C ILE A 150 5.69 16.53 -1.76
N ASN A 151 5.24 17.75 -2.04
CA ASN A 151 6.08 18.94 -2.09
C ASN A 151 5.36 20.13 -1.44
N ASN A 152 5.94 20.72 -0.38
CA ASN A 152 5.43 21.92 0.29
C ASN A 152 3.92 21.88 0.61
N SER A 153 3.46 20.78 1.22
CA SER A 153 2.04 20.56 1.55
C SER A 153 1.08 20.50 0.36
N LYS A 154 1.62 20.25 -0.84
CA LYS A 154 0.85 19.98 -2.06
C LYS A 154 1.25 18.64 -2.67
N ILE A 155 0.34 18.10 -3.45
CA ILE A 155 0.60 16.95 -4.30
C ILE A 155 1.28 17.41 -5.58
N SER A 156 2.33 16.71 -5.99
CA SER A 156 3.00 16.86 -7.28
C SER A 156 2.97 15.55 -8.05
N LEU A 157 2.55 15.63 -9.30
CA LEU A 157 2.40 14.55 -10.26
C LEU A 157 3.39 14.79 -11.41
N ASN A 158 4.26 13.83 -11.65
CA ASN A 158 5.25 13.92 -12.72
C ASN A 158 5.27 12.67 -13.61
N LYS A 159 5.86 12.82 -14.80
CA LYS A 159 6.05 11.74 -15.78
C LYS A 159 7.53 11.36 -15.92
N GLU A 160 8.30 11.47 -14.84
CA GLU A 160 9.66 10.93 -14.83
C GLU A 160 9.68 9.44 -15.20
N GLU A 161 10.87 8.96 -15.55
CA GLU A 161 11.07 7.56 -15.94
C GLU A 161 10.52 6.60 -14.88
N THR A 162 9.98 5.48 -15.36
CA THR A 162 9.41 4.44 -14.50
C THR A 162 10.47 3.93 -13.52
N LEU A 163 10.13 3.89 -12.24
CA LEU A 163 10.95 3.22 -11.24
C LEU A 163 10.46 1.78 -11.08
N TRP A 164 11.37 0.81 -11.13
CA TRP A 164 11.03 -0.63 -11.12
C TRP A 164 10.09 -1.08 -12.27
N GLY A 165 10.03 -0.30 -13.35
CA GLY A 165 9.15 -0.56 -14.49
C GLY A 165 7.68 -0.15 -14.27
N VAL A 166 7.36 0.54 -13.17
CA VAL A 166 6.00 0.98 -12.84
C VAL A 166 5.90 2.50 -12.73
N ARG A 167 4.71 3.03 -13.02
CA ARG A 167 4.32 4.43 -12.76
C ARG A 167 2.80 4.49 -12.55
N PRO A 168 2.31 4.72 -11.32
CA PRO A 168 3.03 5.21 -10.13
C PRO A 168 3.95 4.18 -9.48
N ALA A 169 4.98 4.68 -8.77
CA ALA A 169 5.91 3.89 -7.96
C ALA A 169 5.77 4.29 -6.49
N VAL A 170 5.73 3.30 -5.60
CA VAL A 170 5.60 3.46 -4.15
C VAL A 170 6.83 4.17 -3.58
N ASP A 171 8.03 3.78 -4.03
CA ASP A 171 9.28 4.38 -3.56
C ASP A 171 9.32 5.90 -3.81
N LYS A 172 8.79 6.38 -4.94
CA LYS A 172 8.71 7.83 -5.24
C LYS A 172 7.86 8.60 -4.22
N LEU A 173 6.68 8.06 -3.90
CA LEU A 173 5.83 8.63 -2.84
C LEU A 173 6.55 8.59 -1.50
N PHE A 174 7.14 7.45 -1.15
CA PHE A 174 7.75 7.27 0.17
C PHE A 174 8.98 8.17 0.35
N PHE A 175 9.81 8.36 -0.68
CA PHE A 175 10.97 9.24 -0.63
C PHE A 175 10.59 10.70 -0.40
N SER A 176 9.59 11.21 -1.14
CA SER A 176 9.14 12.59 -0.98
C SER A 176 8.43 12.78 0.37
N ALA A 177 7.54 11.87 0.75
CA ALA A 177 6.86 11.92 2.04
C ALA A 177 7.83 11.83 3.24
N ALA A 178 8.86 10.98 3.16
CA ALA A 178 9.87 10.85 4.22
C ALA A 178 10.64 12.16 4.44
N LYS A 179 10.94 12.90 3.37
CA LYS A 179 11.58 14.21 3.47
C LYS A 179 10.66 15.27 4.09
N THR A 180 9.37 15.23 3.74
CA THR A 180 8.36 16.20 4.21
C THR A 180 7.99 15.98 5.68
N TYR A 181 7.58 14.75 6.03
CA TYR A 181 7.00 14.44 7.35
C TYR A 181 8.01 13.86 8.34
N LYS A 182 9.19 13.44 7.87
CA LYS A 182 10.29 12.90 8.68
C LYS A 182 9.81 11.81 9.64
N ASP A 183 9.95 12.05 10.93
CA ASP A 183 9.64 11.10 11.99
C ASP A 183 8.15 11.07 12.40
N LYS A 184 7.34 11.88 11.72
CA LYS A 184 5.88 11.93 11.86
C LYS A 184 5.16 11.19 10.74
N LEU A 185 5.89 10.38 9.96
CA LEU A 185 5.34 9.58 8.87
C LEU A 185 5.12 8.14 9.32
N LEU A 186 3.94 7.61 8.99
CA LEU A 186 3.65 6.17 9.02
C LEU A 186 3.66 5.64 7.59
N SER A 187 4.46 4.61 7.31
CA SER A 187 4.50 3.94 6.01
C SER A 187 4.05 2.49 6.10
N ILE A 188 3.32 2.04 5.08
CA ILE A 188 2.70 0.71 5.05
C ILE A 188 2.90 0.10 3.67
N VAL A 189 3.52 -1.08 3.59
CA VAL A 189 3.64 -1.85 2.35
C VAL A 189 2.77 -3.09 2.42
N LEU A 190 1.78 -3.15 1.53
CA LEU A 190 0.80 -4.24 1.41
C LEU A 190 1.19 -5.22 0.29
N THR A 191 0.38 -6.28 0.17
CA THR A 191 0.46 -7.31 -0.87
C THR A 191 0.79 -6.73 -2.24
N GLY A 192 1.67 -7.44 -2.94
CA GLY A 192 2.12 -7.02 -4.25
C GLY A 192 3.34 -7.78 -4.73
N MET A 193 3.57 -7.72 -6.04
CA MET A 193 4.75 -8.32 -6.66
C MET A 193 5.92 -7.33 -6.68
N GLY A 194 7.14 -7.86 -6.60
CA GLY A 194 8.36 -7.09 -6.80
C GLY A 194 8.88 -6.50 -5.49
N LYS A 195 9.56 -5.36 -5.60
CA LYS A 195 10.32 -4.76 -4.49
C LYS A 195 10.05 -3.26 -4.30
N ASP A 196 9.11 -2.71 -5.05
CA ASP A 196 8.73 -1.31 -4.91
C ASP A 196 8.15 -1.06 -3.50
N GLY A 197 8.53 0.04 -2.86
CA GLY A 197 8.25 0.35 -1.46
C GLY A 197 9.36 -0.06 -0.49
N ALA A 198 10.27 -0.96 -0.88
CA ALA A 198 11.34 -1.42 0.01
C ALA A 198 12.38 -0.31 0.27
N GLN A 199 12.86 0.38 -0.78
CA GLN A 199 13.83 1.46 -0.60
C GLN A 199 13.19 2.68 0.06
N GLY A 200 11.93 2.97 -0.29
CA GLY A 200 11.11 3.97 0.37
C GLY A 200 11.00 3.71 1.86
N THR A 201 10.74 2.47 2.28
CA THR A 201 10.68 2.08 3.70
C THR A 201 12.00 2.33 4.42
N VAL A 202 13.13 2.01 3.77
CA VAL A 202 14.46 2.34 4.32
C VAL A 202 14.60 3.84 4.54
N GLU A 203 14.15 4.66 3.59
CA GLU A 203 14.23 6.12 3.68
C GLU A 203 13.31 6.69 4.77
N VAL A 204 12.07 6.19 4.86
CA VAL A 204 11.14 6.54 5.97
C VAL A 204 11.80 6.21 7.30
N LYS A 205 12.44 5.04 7.42
CA LYS A 205 13.07 4.64 8.68
C LYS A 205 14.30 5.47 9.01
N LYS A 206 15.12 5.83 8.03
CA LYS A 206 16.27 6.76 8.22
C LYS A 206 15.82 8.11 8.75
N ASN A 207 14.67 8.60 8.30
CA ASN A 207 14.07 9.85 8.76
C ASN A 207 13.28 9.71 10.08
N GLY A 208 13.29 8.52 10.70
CA GLY A 208 12.71 8.28 12.02
C GLY A 208 11.22 7.94 12.02
N GLY A 209 10.62 7.73 10.85
CA GLY A 209 9.22 7.32 10.71
C GLY A 209 8.97 5.87 11.15
N ILE A 210 7.68 5.51 11.21
CA ILE A 210 7.21 4.17 11.57
C ILE A 210 6.90 3.39 10.29
N THR A 211 7.28 2.12 10.26
CA THR A 211 7.16 1.27 9.07
C THR A 211 6.41 -0.03 9.37
N ILE A 212 5.37 -0.30 8.59
CA ILE A 212 4.55 -1.52 8.68
C ILE A 212 4.65 -2.28 7.36
N SER A 213 4.72 -3.61 7.45
CA SER A 213 4.59 -4.50 6.32
C SER A 213 3.46 -5.50 6.55
N GLU A 214 2.69 -5.82 5.50
CA GLU A 214 1.67 -6.85 5.58
C GLU A 214 2.31 -8.24 5.81
N ASP A 215 1.73 -9.00 6.73
CA ASP A 215 2.15 -10.37 7.04
C ASP A 215 1.85 -11.31 5.87
N GLU A 216 2.76 -12.25 5.64
CA GLU A 216 2.65 -13.27 4.58
C GLU A 216 1.31 -14.02 4.62
N SER A 217 0.75 -14.24 5.81
CA SER A 217 -0.46 -15.03 5.99
C SER A 217 -1.73 -14.42 5.40
N THR A 218 -1.75 -13.11 5.13
CA THR A 218 -2.90 -12.44 4.49
C THR A 218 -2.60 -11.90 3.10
N CYS A 219 -1.32 -11.86 2.72
CA CYS A 219 -0.91 -11.40 1.40
C CYS A 219 -1.51 -12.26 0.29
N THR A 220 -1.97 -11.62 -0.78
CA THR A 220 -2.24 -12.35 -2.03
C THR A 220 -0.93 -12.72 -2.71
N ILE A 221 0.05 -11.80 -2.70
CA ILE A 221 1.42 -12.01 -3.16
C ILE A 221 2.37 -11.40 -2.12
N TYR A 222 3.18 -12.24 -1.49
CA TYR A 222 4.18 -11.83 -0.51
C TYR A 222 5.51 -11.46 -1.21
N GLY A 223 5.46 -10.51 -2.15
CA GLY A 223 6.63 -10.02 -2.89
C GLY A 223 7.12 -8.68 -2.35
N MET A 224 6.31 -7.64 -2.49
CA MET A 224 6.59 -6.29 -1.96
C MET A 224 6.75 -6.32 -0.44
N PRO A 225 5.83 -6.92 0.36
CA PRO A 225 6.03 -6.98 1.81
C PRO A 225 7.29 -7.74 2.21
N LYS A 226 7.59 -8.86 1.55
CA LYS A 226 8.83 -9.62 1.76
C LYS A 226 10.08 -8.77 1.49
N SER A 227 10.13 -8.12 0.33
CA SER A 227 11.26 -7.27 -0.05
C SER A 227 11.46 -6.12 0.94
N THR A 228 10.36 -5.57 1.45
CA THR A 228 10.35 -4.53 2.48
C THR A 228 10.84 -5.06 3.83
N PHE A 229 10.36 -6.24 4.27
CA PHE A 229 10.81 -6.91 5.49
C PHE A 229 12.31 -7.24 5.46
N ASP A 230 12.79 -7.77 4.33
CA ASP A 230 14.19 -8.17 4.13
C ASP A 230 15.18 -6.98 4.25
N THR A 231 14.70 -5.73 4.18
CA THR A 231 15.54 -4.54 4.45
C THR A 231 15.97 -4.41 5.91
N GLY A 232 15.30 -5.10 6.84
CA GLY A 232 15.50 -4.96 8.28
C GLY A 232 15.06 -3.60 8.84
N LYS A 233 14.28 -2.82 8.07
CA LYS A 233 13.77 -1.48 8.43
C LYS A 233 12.27 -1.46 8.71
N VAL A 234 11.63 -2.61 8.82
CA VAL A 234 10.22 -2.76 9.23
C VAL A 234 10.12 -2.80 10.75
N ASP A 235 9.24 -1.98 11.33
CA ASP A 235 8.95 -1.99 12.77
C ASP A 235 7.92 -3.06 13.14
N MET A 236 6.89 -3.21 12.31
CA MET A 236 5.75 -4.09 12.57
C MET A 236 5.40 -4.91 11.33
N VAL A 237 5.16 -6.21 11.53
CA VAL A 237 4.58 -7.09 10.53
C VAL A 237 3.19 -7.50 11.02
N LEU A 238 2.16 -7.13 10.25
CA LEU A 238 0.76 -7.25 10.68
C LEU A 238 -0.10 -7.91 9.61
N PRO A 239 -1.02 -8.82 9.97
CA PRO A 239 -2.01 -9.32 9.03
C PRO A 239 -2.98 -8.19 8.63
N ILE A 240 -3.54 -8.25 7.42
CA ILE A 240 -4.34 -7.16 6.83
C ILE A 240 -5.48 -6.66 7.72
N HIS A 241 -6.11 -7.55 8.48
CA HIS A 241 -7.25 -7.24 9.35
C HIS A 241 -6.86 -6.46 10.61
N GLU A 242 -5.57 -6.38 10.95
CA GLU A 242 -5.06 -5.59 12.08
C GLU A 242 -4.49 -4.23 11.65
N ILE A 243 -4.27 -4.01 10.35
CA ILE A 243 -3.59 -2.80 9.85
C ILE A 243 -4.43 -1.55 10.08
N SER A 244 -5.75 -1.59 9.90
CA SER A 244 -6.63 -0.43 10.18
C SER A 244 -6.56 -0.01 11.64
N ASP A 245 -6.62 -0.97 12.56
CA ASP A 245 -6.56 -0.73 14.01
C ASP A 245 -5.18 -0.21 14.42
N ALA A 246 -4.12 -0.70 13.79
CA ALA A 246 -2.77 -0.19 14.01
C ALA A 246 -2.63 1.26 13.56
N ILE A 247 -3.15 1.62 12.37
CA ILE A 247 -3.17 3.01 11.89
C ILE A 247 -3.86 3.91 12.92
N ILE A 248 -5.07 3.56 13.34
CA ILE A 248 -5.86 4.36 14.29
C ILE A 248 -5.09 4.56 15.59
N LYS A 249 -4.59 3.47 16.20
CA LYS A 249 -3.87 3.53 17.49
C LYS A 249 -2.58 4.37 17.41
N ILE A 250 -1.82 4.23 16.33
CA ILE A 250 -0.56 4.95 16.12
C ILE A 250 -0.86 6.44 15.89
N VAL A 251 -1.85 6.78 15.07
CA VAL A 251 -2.23 8.17 14.78
C VAL A 251 -2.81 8.86 16.02
N GLU A 252 -3.65 8.18 16.80
CA GLU A 252 -4.23 8.72 18.04
C GLU A 252 -3.23 8.83 19.20
N GLY A 253 -1.99 8.36 19.04
CA GLY A 253 -0.99 8.35 20.11
C GLY A 253 -1.32 7.40 21.27
N ARG A 254 -2.21 6.40 21.05
CA ARG A 254 -2.62 5.41 22.05
C ARG A 254 -1.72 4.17 22.03
N GLY A 255 -0.40 4.39 21.98
CA GLY A 255 0.62 3.35 21.91
C GLY A 255 0.73 2.40 23.12
N ASN A 256 -0.01 2.64 24.21
CA ASN A 256 0.11 1.85 25.45
C ASN A 256 -0.83 0.62 25.55
N GLY A 257 -1.64 0.33 24.52
CA GLY A 257 -2.70 -0.69 24.59
C GLY A 257 -2.33 -2.12 24.21
N TYR A 258 -1.12 -2.36 23.70
CA TYR A 258 -0.61 -3.73 23.53
C TYR A 258 0.46 -3.96 24.59
N GLY A 259 0.32 -5.02 25.38
CA GLY A 259 1.41 -5.56 26.18
C GLY A 259 2.53 -6.04 25.27
N PHE A 260 3.34 -5.12 24.79
CA PHE A 260 4.45 -5.38 23.88
C PHE A 260 5.61 -5.98 24.69
N ARG A 261 5.73 -7.31 24.72
CA ARG A 261 6.94 -7.98 25.20
C ARG A 261 8.00 -7.96 24.10
N LYS A 262 9.19 -7.45 24.43
CA LYS A 262 10.41 -7.60 23.62
C LYS A 262 10.71 -9.09 23.40
N ILE A 263 11.20 -9.41 22.20
CA ILE A 263 11.86 -10.69 21.89
C ILE A 263 13.23 -10.70 22.57
#